data_AF-A0A0T7BVZ3-F1
#
_entry.id   AF-A0A0T7BVZ3-F1
#
_cell.length_a   1.000
_cell.length_b   1.000
_cell.length_c   1.000
_cell.angle_alpha   90.00
_cell.angle_beta   90.00
_cell.angle_gamma   90.00
#
_symmetry.space_group_name_H-M   'P 1'
#
loop_
_entity.id
_entity.type
_entity.pdbx_description
1 polymer ?
#
loop_
_entity_poly.entity_id
_entity_poly.type
_entity_poly.pdbx_seq_one_letter_code
_entity_poly.pdbx_strand_id
1 'polypeptide(L)' 'MMRIRDVVQKALVTGYLTVEAENQLRQLLSTRYELEDFNAFMLLQEAAMTGKVRQESREQRCPT' A
#
# COMPACT_ATOMS: atom_id res chain seq x y z
N MET A 1 13.15 -11.49 2.47
CA MET A 1 12.19 -10.94 3.47
C MET A 1 11.44 -9.83 2.75
N MET A 2 10.11 -9.87 2.71
CA MET A 2 9.34 -8.84 2.01
C MET A 2 9.35 -7.55 2.82
N ARG A 3 9.74 -6.44 2.21
CA ARG A 3 9.80 -5.11 2.81
C ARG A 3 8.60 -4.27 2.38
N ILE A 4 8.37 -3.16 3.08
CA ILE A 4 7.28 -2.21 2.75
C ILE A 4 7.47 -1.70 1.31
N ARG A 5 8.70 -1.35 0.93
CA ARG A 5 9.04 -0.90 -0.42
C ARG A 5 8.63 -1.89 -1.52
N ASP A 6 8.72 -3.21 -1.28
CA ASP A 6 8.39 -4.22 -2.28
C ASP A 6 6.87 -4.27 -2.53
N VAL A 7 6.08 -4.20 -1.46
CA VAL A 7 4.62 -4.19 -1.54
C VAL A 7 4.13 -2.89 -2.18
N VAL A 8 4.71 -1.76 -1.78
CA VAL A 8 4.44 -0.44 -2.37
C VAL A 8 4.74 -0.45 -3.87
N GLN A 9 5.93 -0.92 -4.27
CA GLN A 9 6.33 -0.92 -5.68
C GLN A 9 5.36 -1.75 -6.51
N LYS A 10 4.95 -2.92 -6.02
CA LYS A 10 3.96 -3.75 -6.70
C LYS A 10 2.64 -3.00 -6.89
N ALA A 11 2.13 -2.35 -5.84
CA ALA A 11 0.87 -1.59 -5.91
C ALA A 11 0.96 -0.38 -6.85
N LEU A 12 2.11 0.30 -6.90
CA LEU A 12 2.34 1.42 -7.82
C LEU A 12 2.41 0.95 -9.28
N VAL A 13 3.05 -0.20 -9.54
CA VAL A 13 3.15 -0.78 -10.88
C VAL A 13 1.79 -1.29 -11.37
N THR A 14 1.00 -1.93 -10.51
CA THR A 14 -0.31 -2.46 -10.88
C THR A 14 -1.41 -1.40 -10.86
N GLY A 15 -1.19 -0.27 -10.18
CA GLY A 15 -2.23 0.71 -9.88
C GLY A 15 -3.31 0.17 -8.94
N TYR A 16 -3.05 -0.95 -8.24
CA TYR A 16 -4.04 -1.64 -7.42
C TYR A 16 -3.43 -2.20 -6.14
N LEU A 17 -4.07 -1.91 -5.01
CA LEU A 17 -3.72 -2.40 -3.69
C LEU A 17 -4.82 -3.34 -3.18
N THR A 18 -4.50 -4.63 -3.07
CA THR A 18 -5.42 -5.65 -2.57
C THR A 18 -5.52 -5.62 -1.05
N VAL A 19 -6.57 -6.20 -0.49
CA VAL A 19 -6.76 -6.33 0.96
C VAL A 19 -5.61 -7.13 1.59
N GLU A 20 -5.08 -8.16 0.92
CA GLU A 20 -3.93 -8.93 1.41
C GLU A 20 -2.67 -8.05 1.50
N ALA A 21 -2.41 -7.23 0.48
CA ALA A 21 -1.29 -6.31 0.47
C ALA A 21 -1.42 -5.23 1.56
N GLU A 22 -2.63 -4.71 1.80
CA GLU A 22 -2.89 -3.79 2.91
C GLU A 22 -2.64 -4.43 4.28
N ASN A 23 -3.09 -5.68 4.48
CA ASN A 23 -2.86 -6.40 5.72
C ASN A 23 -1.37 -6.69 5.95
N GLN A 24 -0.64 -7.01 4.87
CA GLN A 24 0.80 -7.17 4.94
C GLN A 24 1.52 -5.87 5.28
N LEU A 25 1.14 -4.74 4.66
CA LEU A 25 1.67 -3.43 5.01
C LEU A 25 1.41 -3.09 6.48
N ARG A 26 0.21 -3.40 7.00
CA ARG A 26 -0.13 -3.19 8.41
C ARG A 26 0.81 -3.94 9.35
N GLN A 27 1.13 -5.20 9.04
CA GLN A 27 2.08 -5.99 9.82
C GLN A 27 3.50 -5.40 9.74
N LEU A 28 3.96 -5.04 8.54
CA LEU A 28 5.31 -4.51 8.35
C LEU A 28 5.49 -3.15 9.04
N LEU A 29 4.50 -2.26 8.96
CA LEU A 29 4.49 -0.96 9.63
C LEU A 29 4.41 -1.04 11.16
N SER A 30 3.92 -2.15 11.70
CA SER A 30 3.95 -2.39 13.16
C SER A 30 5.31 -2.86 13.68
N THR A 31 6.28 -3.11 12.80
CA THR A 31 7.66 -3.47 13.16
C THR A 31 8.62 -2.31 12.93
N ARG A 32 9.91 -2.46 13.27
CA ARG A 32 10.92 -1.45 12.91
C ARG A 32 11.14 -1.46 11.39
N TYR A 33 11.04 -0.30 10.78
CA TYR A 33 11.31 -0.09 9.36
C TYR A 33 12.26 1.09 9.16
N GLU A 34 12.89 1.12 7.98
CA GLU A 34 13.86 2.14 7.61
C GLU A 34 13.16 3.37 7.01
N LEU A 35 13.88 4.50 6.92
CA LEU A 35 13.36 5.74 6.32
C LEU A 35 12.92 5.54 4.86
N GLU A 36 13.60 4.66 4.13
CA GLU A 36 13.24 4.30 2.74
C GLU A 36 11.87 3.64 2.66
N ASP A 37 11.58 2.76 3.60
CA ASP A 37 10.29 2.07 3.70
C ASP A 37 9.17 3.04 4.12
N PHE A 38 9.48 4.02 4.98
CA PHE A 38 8.57 5.12 5.30
C PHE A 38 8.25 5.98 4.07
N ASN A 39 9.27 6.41 3.33
CA ASN A 39 9.10 7.23 2.13
C ASN A 39 8.30 6.48 1.06
N ALA A 40 8.58 5.19 0.87
CA ALA A 40 7.79 4.35 -0.02
C ALA A 40 6.32 4.31 0.40
N PHE A 41 6.05 4.14 1.70
CA PHE A 41 4.68 4.16 2.20
C PHE A 41 3.98 5.51 1.97
N MET A 42 4.68 6.64 2.17
CA MET A 42 4.12 7.97 1.88
C MET A 42 3.75 8.15 0.41
N LEU A 43 4.59 7.66 -0.52
CA LEU A 43 4.28 7.66 -1.95
C LEU A 43 3.04 6.83 -2.27
N LEU A 44 2.87 5.68 -1.62
CA LEU A 44 1.66 4.87 -1.78
C LEU A 44 0.41 5.60 -1.29
N GLN A 45 0.49 6.30 -0.15
CA GLN A 45 -0.63 7.09 0.37
C GLN A 45 -1.02 8.22 -0.60
N GLU A 46 -0.04 8.97 -1.13
CA GLU A 46 -0.28 9.99 -2.15
C GLU A 46 -0.91 9.41 -3.42
N ALA A 47 -0.37 8.28 -3.92
CA ALA A 47 -0.89 7.62 -5.12
C ALA A 47 -2.34 7.15 -4.92
N ALA A 48 -2.68 6.67 -3.73
CA ALA A 48 -4.05 6.31 -3.40
C ALA A 48 -4.99 7.52 -3.30
N MET A 49 -4.54 8.60 -2.65
CA MET A 49 -5.32 9.83 -2.52
C MET A 49 -5.59 10.50 -3.87
N THR A 50 -4.62 10.44 -4.78
CA THR A 50 -4.73 10.99 -6.14
C THR A 50 -5.43 10.04 -7.13
N GLY A 51 -5.85 8.86 -6.67
CA GLY A 51 -6.55 7.86 -7.51
C GLY A 51 -5.65 7.09 -8.47
N LYS A 52 -4.32 7.27 -8.41
CA LYS A 52 -3.35 6.48 -9.19
C LYS A 52 -3.29 5.02 -8.75
N VAL A 53 -3.59 4.76 -7.48
CA VAL A 53 -3.72 3.42 -6.92
C VAL A 53 -5.12 3.25 -6.34
N ARG A 54 -5.86 2.28 -6.87
CA ARG A 54 -7.17 1.88 -6.33
C ARG A 54 -6.98 0.91 -5.17
N GLN A 55 -7.83 1.03 -4.15
CA GLN A 55 -7.79 0.20 -2.96
C GLN A 55 -9.01 -0.72 -2.94
N GLU A 56 -8.77 -2.02 -2.93
CA GLU A 56 -9.84 -3.04 -2.89
C GLU A 56 -10.74 -2.85 -1.65
N SER A 57 -10.15 -2.53 -0.50
CA SER A 57 -10.88 -2.32 0.75
C SER A 57 -11.93 -1.19 0.67
N ARG A 58 -11.68 -0.15 -0.14
CA ARG A 58 -12.60 0.97 -0.37
C ARG A 58 -13.71 0.60 -1.33
N GLU A 59 -13.40 -0.21 -2.34
CA GLU A 59 -14.37 -0.74 -3.30
C GLU A 59 -15.35 -1.69 -2.63
N GLN A 60 -14.87 -2.53 -1.71
CA GLN A 60 -15.71 -3.45 -0.94
C GLN A 60 -16.62 -2.72 0.08
N ARG A 61 -16.21 -1.54 0.59
CA ARG A 61 -17.00 -0.76 1.56
C ARG A 61 -18.13 0.05 0.93
N CYS A 62 -18.01 0.42 -0.33
CA CYS A 62 -19.05 1.13 -1.08
C CYS A 62 -19.54 0.23 -2.22
N PRO A 63 -20.49 -0.69 -1.97
CA PRO A 63 -21.15 -1.38 -3.06
C PRO A 63 -21.91 -0.34 -3.87
N THR A 64 -21.48 -0.10 -5.11
CA THR A 64 -22.26 0.61 -6.12
C THR A 64 -23.50 -0.17 -6.50
#